data_AF-A0A535QEF7-F1
#
_entry.id   AF-A0A535QEF7-F1
#
_cell.length_a   1.000
_cell.length_b   1.000
_cell.length_c   1.000
_cell.angle_alpha   90.00
_cell.angle_beta   90.00
_cell.angle_gamma   90.00
#
_symmetry.space_group_name_H-M   'P 1'
#
loop_
_entity.id
_entity.type
_entity.pdbx_description
1 polymer ?
#
loop_
_entity_poly.entity_id
_entity_poly.type
_entity_poly.pdbx_seq_one_letter_code
_entity_poly.pdbx_strand_id
1 'polypeptide(L)'
;LESVLMVGGDQKPMVGTPFVDGAAVEATVVSHRSGDKIIVFKFEARKRKRRKIGHRQQLSELRIGAIRAPDAGGDTARRTRKPAGTKSEATTEG
;
A
#
# COMPACT_ATOMS: atom_id res chain seq x y z
N LEU A 1 1.71 0.45 8.05
CA LEU A 1 0.69 -0.34 7.34
C LEU A 1 -0.34 -0.78 8.37
N GLU A 2 -1.62 -0.54 8.11
CA GLU A 2 -2.70 -0.71 9.11
C GLU A 2 -3.62 -1.90 8.80
N SER A 3 -3.67 -2.35 7.54
CA SER A 3 -4.47 -3.51 7.14
C SER A 3 -3.71 -4.81 7.41
N VAL A 4 -3.93 -5.40 8.58
CA VAL A 4 -3.29 -6.66 9.01
C VAL A 4 -4.35 -7.76 9.14
N LEU A 5 -4.15 -8.88 8.45
CA LEU A 5 -5.09 -10.01 8.44
C LEU A 5 -4.83 -11.02 9.57
N MET A 6 -3.56 -11.21 9.93
CA MET A 6 -3.14 -12.20 10.92
C MET A 6 -1.83 -11.76 11.57
N VAL A 7 -1.71 -12.00 12.88
CA VAL A 7 -0.46 -11.86 13.63
C VAL A 7 -0.11 -13.21 14.24
N GLY A 8 1.05 -13.74 13.89
CA GLY A 8 1.55 -15.04 14.36
C GLY A 8 2.90 -14.90 15.08
N GLY A 9 3.16 -15.82 16.02
CA GLY A 9 4.38 -15.91 16.81
C GLY A 9 4.41 -17.21 17.62
N ASP A 10 5.11 -17.24 18.75
CA ASP A 10 5.23 -18.43 19.60
C ASP A 10 3.95 -18.77 20.39
N GLN A 11 2.98 -17.86 20.42
CA GLN A 11 1.67 -18.02 21.04
C GLN A 11 0.58 -18.31 20.00
N LYS A 12 -0.65 -18.59 20.47
CA LYS A 12 -1.81 -18.82 19.60
C LYS A 12 -1.97 -17.64 18.60
N PRO A 13 -2.03 -17.91 17.29
CA PRO A 13 -2.11 -16.86 16.28
C PRO A 13 -3.43 -16.11 16.37
N MET A 14 -3.37 -14.78 16.21
CA MET A 14 -4.53 -13.90 16.15
C MET A 14 -4.96 -13.74 14.69
N VAL A 15 -6.16 -14.18 14.36
CA VAL A 15 -6.75 -14.10 13.01
C VAL A 15 -7.87 -13.07 13.03
N GLY A 16 -7.81 -12.11 12.11
CA GLY A 16 -8.81 -11.06 11.98
C GLY A 16 -10.03 -11.50 11.16
N THR A 17 -11.17 -10.86 11.40
CA THR A 17 -12.39 -10.98 10.61
C THR A 17 -13.01 -9.60 10.43
N PRO A 18 -12.65 -8.81 9.39
CA PRO A 18 -11.70 -9.06 8.30
C PRO A 18 -10.24 -8.67 8.61
N PHE A 19 -9.98 -7.80 9.58
CA PHE A 19 -8.64 -7.37 10.00
C PHE A 19 -8.48 -7.57 11.51
N VAL A 20 -7.22 -7.53 11.99
CA VAL A 20 -6.90 -7.53 13.41
C VAL A 20 -6.86 -6.07 13.89
N ASP A 21 -7.85 -5.66 14.68
CA ASP A 21 -7.95 -4.30 15.19
C ASP A 21 -6.75 -3.96 16.10
N GLY A 22 -6.20 -2.76 15.92
CA GLY A 22 -5.04 -2.29 16.69
C GLY A 22 -3.67 -2.86 16.24
N ALA A 23 -3.65 -3.78 15.28
CA ALA A 23 -2.41 -4.26 14.69
C ALA A 23 -1.82 -3.23 13.71
N ALA A 24 -0.51 -3.04 13.76
CA ALA A 24 0.19 -2.17 12.81
C ALA A 24 1.57 -2.71 12.46
N VAL A 25 1.96 -2.56 11.19
CA VAL A 25 3.33 -2.88 10.73
C VAL A 25 4.07 -1.59 10.45
N GLU A 26 5.18 -1.40 11.14
CA GLU A 26 6.12 -0.31 10.91
C GLU A 26 7.09 -0.71 9.82
N ALA A 27 7.12 0.07 8.75
CA ALA A 27 7.96 -0.17 7.59
C ALA A 27 8.61 1.15 7.15
N THR A 28 9.86 1.04 6.68
CA THR A 28 10.61 2.15 6.08
C THR A 28 10.75 1.90 4.60
N VAL A 29 10.51 2.95 3.80
CA VAL A 29 10.77 2.89 2.35
C VAL A 29 12.28 2.98 2.14
N VAL A 30 12.86 1.94 1.57
CA VAL A 30 14.31 1.88 1.29
C VAL A 30 14.60 2.51 -0.06
N SER A 31 13.86 2.10 -1.10
CA SER A 31 14.09 2.57 -2.46
C SER A 31 12.85 2.40 -3.34
N HIS A 32 12.86 3.11 -4.46
CA HIS A 32 11.96 2.83 -5.58
C HIS A 32 12.80 2.32 -6.75
N ARG A 33 12.38 1.20 -7.35
CA ARG A 33 13.09 0.59 -8.47
C ARG A 33 12.15 0.16 -9.57
N SER A 34 12.66 0.17 -10.79
CA SER A 34 11.99 -0.51 -11.90
C SER A 34 12.21 -2.01 -11.79
N GLY A 35 11.12 -2.77 -11.87
CA GLY A 35 11.13 -4.22 -11.94
C GLY A 35 11.66 -4.73 -13.29
N ASP A 36 11.66 -6.04 -13.41
CA ASP A 36 12.13 -6.71 -14.61
C ASP A 36 11.26 -6.35 -15.83
N LYS A 37 11.89 -6.36 -17.01
CA LYS A 37 11.19 -6.02 -18.26
C LYS A 37 10.28 -7.19 -18.62
N ILE A 38 8.99 -6.99 -18.49
CA ILE A 38 7.99 -7.91 -19.01
C ILE A 38 7.72 -7.52 -20.46
N ILE A 39 7.85 -8.48 -21.38
CA ILE A 39 7.55 -8.26 -22.80
C ILE A 39 6.11 -8.68 -23.05
N VAL A 40 5.24 -7.72 -23.32
CA VAL A 40 3.87 -7.98 -23.76
C VAL A 40 3.89 -8.09 -25.28
N PHE A 41 3.74 -9.32 -25.78
CA PHE A 41 3.63 -9.61 -27.20
C PHE A 41 2.20 -9.99 -27.56
N LYS A 42 1.59 -9.23 -28.48
CA LYS A 42 0.28 -9.54 -29.04
C LYS A 42 0.45 -9.86 -30.52
N PHE A 43 -0.03 -11.03 -30.92
CA PHE A 43 -0.01 -11.49 -32.30
C PHE A 43 -1.39 -11.96 -32.73
N GLU A 44 -1.85 -11.51 -33.89
CA GLU A 44 -3.05 -12.03 -34.53
C GLU A 44 -2.67 -12.68 -35.86
N ALA A 45 -2.92 -13.98 -35.97
CA ALA A 45 -2.57 -14.77 -37.15
C ALA A 45 -3.29 -14.24 -38.40
N ARG A 46 -2.60 -14.26 -39.54
CA ARG A 46 -3.11 -13.86 -40.88
C ARG A 46 -3.61 -12.40 -41.01
N LYS A 47 -3.60 -11.61 -39.94
CA LYS A 47 -3.99 -10.19 -39.95
C LYS A 47 -2.81 -9.21 -40.08
N ARG A 48 -1.58 -9.73 -40.29
CA ARG A 48 -0.32 -8.94 -40.27
C ARG A 48 -0.16 -8.04 -39.04
N LYS A 49 -0.86 -8.35 -37.95
CA LYS A 49 -0.87 -7.56 -36.72
C LYS A 49 0.00 -8.24 -35.67
N ARG A 50 1.09 -7.57 -35.33
CA ARG A 50 1.98 -7.95 -34.23
C ARG A 50 2.41 -6.69 -33.48
N ARG A 51 2.37 -6.72 -32.16
CA ARG A 51 2.87 -5.63 -31.29
C ARG A 51 3.73 -6.25 -30.20
N LYS A 52 4.94 -5.72 -30.03
CA LYS A 52 5.88 -6.08 -28.97
C LYS A 52 6.15 -4.84 -28.15
N ILE A 53 5.71 -4.82 -26.89
CA ILE A 53 5.88 -3.68 -25.98
C ILE A 53 6.57 -4.18 -24.72
N GLY A 54 7.51 -3.41 -24.19
CA GLY A 54 8.08 -3.67 -22.87
C GLY A 54 7.28 -2.93 -21.80
N HIS A 55 6.95 -3.61 -20.71
CA HIS A 55 6.48 -2.99 -19.48
C HIS A 55 7.53 -3.17 -18.39
N ARG A 56 7.80 -2.11 -17.63
CA ARG A 56 8.58 -2.19 -16.40
C ARG A 56 7.73 -1.65 -15.28
N GLN A 57 7.41 -2.52 -14.32
CA GLN A 57 6.62 -2.13 -13.17
C GLN A 57 7.46 -1.26 -12.23
N GLN A 58 6.89 -0.17 -11.71
CA GLN A 58 7.51 0.58 -10.63
C GLN A 58 7.24 -0.15 -9.32
N LEU A 59 8.30 -0.52 -8.61
CA LEU A 59 8.25 -1.24 -7.34
C LEU A 59 8.83 -0.35 -6.23
N SER A 60 8.24 -0.47 -5.04
CA SER A 60 8.76 0.16 -3.83
C SER A 60 9.31 -0.93 -2.92
N GLU A 61 10.56 -0.78 -2.53
CA GLU A 61 11.22 -1.68 -1.60
C GLU A 61 10.99 -1.18 -0.18
N LEU A 62 10.39 -2.02 0.65
CA LEU A 62 10.08 -1.72 2.04
C LEU A 62 10.87 -2.63 2.95
N ARG A 63 11.52 -2.05 3.96
CA ARG A 63 12.10 -2.80 5.07
C ARG A 63 11.12 -2.78 6.22
N ILE A 64 10.77 -3.98 6.72
CA ILE A 64 9.93 -4.12 7.91
C ILE A 64 10.82 -3.92 9.14
N GLY A 65 10.40 -3.00 10.01
CA GLY A 65 11.11 -2.71 11.26
C GLY A 65 10.50 -3.50 12.42
N ALA A 66 9.22 -3.25 12.70
CA ALA A 66 8.52 -3.85 13.82
C ALA A 66 7.06 -4.16 13.47
N ILE A 67 6.50 -5.14 14.18
CA ILE A 67 5.08 -5.49 14.14
C ILE A 67 4.52 -5.16 15.52
N ARG A 68 3.54 -4.26 15.58
CA ARG A 68 2.76 -4.01 16.79
C ARG A 68 1.56 -4.95 16.78
N ALA A 69 1.56 -5.90 17.69
CA ALA A 69 0.36 -6.68 18.00
C ALA A 69 -0.58 -5.83 18.87
N PRO A 70 -1.90 -6.00 18.78
CA PRO A 70 -2.80 -5.39 19.73
C PRO A 70 -2.63 -6.06 21.08
N ASP A 71 -2.28 -5.26 22.09
CA ASP A 71 -2.33 -5.69 23.48
C ASP A 71 -3.79 -5.98 23.84
N ALA A 72 -4.07 -7.03 24.61
CA ALA A 72 -5.42 -7.36 25.07
C ALA A 72 -6.07 -6.29 25.99
N GLY A 73 -5.43 -5.13 26.17
CA GLY A 73 -5.96 -3.94 26.81
C GLY A 73 -5.57 -2.72 25.97
N GLY A 74 -6.56 -2.10 25.33
CA GLY A 74 -6.34 -1.07 24.33
C GLY A 74 -5.84 0.26 24.88
N ASP A 75 -5.35 1.09 23.96
CA ASP A 75 -5.45 2.54 24.08
C ASP A 75 -5.91 3.13 22.74
N THR A 76 -7.21 3.42 22.67
CA THR A 76 -7.82 4.19 21.60
C THR A 76 -7.49 5.67 21.79
N ALA A 77 -6.26 6.07 21.48
CA ALA A 77 -5.82 7.45 21.57
C ALA A 77 -5.46 8.04 20.19
N ARG A 78 -6.45 8.74 19.62
CA ARG A 78 -6.29 10.02 18.91
C ARG A 78 -5.32 10.05 17.71
N ARG A 79 -5.86 9.83 16.51
CA ARG A 79 -5.45 10.58 15.31
C ARG A 79 -6.66 11.11 14.56
N THR A 80 -7.29 12.13 15.14
CA THR A 80 -8.13 13.07 14.40
C THR A 80 -7.30 13.65 13.25
N ARG A 81 -7.70 13.33 12.01
CA ARG A 81 -7.16 13.96 10.81
C ARG A 81 -7.38 15.47 10.93
N LYS A 82 -6.31 16.26 10.92
CA LYS A 82 -6.39 17.72 10.76
C LYS A 82 -7.02 17.99 9.39
N PRO A 83 -8.16 18.69 9.27
CA PRO A 83 -8.69 19.04 7.95
C PRO A 83 -7.73 20.03 7.28
N ALA A 84 -7.36 19.72 6.04
CA ALA A 84 -6.61 20.62 5.17
C ALA A 84 -7.46 21.87 4.92
N GLY A 85 -6.87 23.05 5.15
CA GLY A 85 -7.53 24.33 4.95
C GLY A 85 -8.00 24.52 3.52
N THR A 86 -9.26 24.92 3.38
CA THR A 86 -9.84 25.49 2.17
C THR A 86 -9.13 26.78 1.82
N LYS A 87 -8.46 26.84 0.65
CA LYS A 87 -8.12 28.12 0.02
C LYS A 87 -9.41 28.68 -0.59
N SER A 88 -9.89 29.81 -0.07
CA SER A 88 -10.89 30.63 -0.74
C SER A 88 -10.19 31.45 -1.83
N GLU A 89 -10.46 31.13 -3.09
CA GLU A 89 -10.21 32.02 -4.22
C GLU A 89 -11.25 33.15 -4.17
N ALA A 90 -10.79 34.38 -3.98
CA ALA A 90 -11.59 35.58 -4.19
C ALA A 90 -11.44 35.96 -5.68
N THR A 91 -12.48 35.69 -6.46
CA THR A 91 -12.71 36.30 -7.77
C THR A 91 -13.30 37.68 -7.53
N THR A 92 -12.56 38.74 -7.85
CA THR A 92 -13.13 40.09 -8.00
C THR A 92 -13.49 40.27 -9.47
N GLU A 93 -14.79 40.35 -9.73
CA GLU A 93 -15.38 40.80 -10.99
C GLU A 93 -15.30 42.34 -11.08
N GLY A 94 -15.18 42.86 -12.31
CA GLY A 94 -15.63 44.20 -12.69
C GLY A 94 -14.60 45.32 -12.65
#